data_AF-A0A348VRN9-F1
#
_entry.id   AF-A0A348VRN9-F1
#
_cell.length_a   1.000
_cell.length_b   1.000
_cell.length_c   1.000
_cell.angle_alpha   90.00
_cell.angle_beta   90.00
_cell.angle_gamma   90.00
#
_symmetry.space_group_name_H-M   'P 1'
#
loop_
_entity.id
_entity.type
_entity.pdbx_description
1 polymer ?
#
loop_
_entity_poly.entity_id
_entity_poly.type
_entity_poly.pdbx_seq_one_letter_code
_entity_poly.pdbx_strand_id
1 'polypeptide(L)'
;MEKGYLALVLHSHLPYVRHPEHEEFLEEDWLYEAITETYIPLINVFDGLVQDGVDFRITMSLTPTLISMLTDPLLQERYLRRISRLIELAEKEIHRTRDQPDFNPLAHMYRDMFKNARYVFEEKYGRNLVGAFRKFLELGKLEIITCAGTHGFLPLMQNRNAVRAQIMTAVRHHEKHLGRPPRGIWLPECGYYDGLDEILKEAGIRYYFTDSHGIFHASPRPKYGVYAPIYSKTGVAAFGRDLESSKQVWSSIEGYPGDANYRDFYRDVGFDVDYDYIRPYLRADGKRVNIGIKYHKITGDTDHKDPYIRQWALEKAAEHAGNFLFNREKQAEWLFDLFKDRKPIIVAPYDAELLGHWWFEGPEWLNFLIRKTALDQKTVRLVTPLEYLHENPRCQVSTPSMSSWGYKGHAEVWLDQPNDWIYRHLHKAADRMIELARSFPGASGL
;
A
#
# COMPACT_ATOMS: atom_id res chain seq x y z
N MET A 1 -23.27 20.64 1.18
CA MET A 1 -22.55 21.30 0.06
C MET A 1 -21.12 20.82 0.18
N GLU A 2 -20.51 20.40 -0.93
CA GLU A 2 -19.13 19.90 -0.92
C GLU A 2 -18.17 21.05 -0.54
N LYS A 3 -17.42 20.85 0.53
CA LYS A 3 -16.46 21.80 1.11
C LYS A 3 -15.02 21.38 0.92
N GLY A 4 -14.72 20.10 0.64
CA GLY A 4 -13.36 19.64 0.42
C GLY A 4 -13.28 18.26 -0.23
N TYR A 5 -12.06 17.82 -0.47
CA TYR A 5 -11.78 16.52 -1.06
C TYR A 5 -10.93 15.65 -0.13
N LEU A 6 -11.12 14.34 -0.23
CA LEU A 6 -10.29 13.33 0.42
C LEU A 6 -9.67 12.44 -0.65
N ALA A 7 -8.34 12.41 -0.71
CA ALA A 7 -7.58 11.50 -1.55
C ALA A 7 -6.96 10.42 -0.68
N LEU A 8 -7.57 9.23 -0.72
CA LEU A 8 -7.01 8.02 -0.12
C LEU A 8 -5.96 7.43 -1.07
N VAL A 9 -4.76 7.20 -0.57
CA VAL A 9 -3.62 6.71 -1.35
C VAL A 9 -3.06 5.45 -0.70
N LEU A 10 -3.00 4.35 -1.44
CA LEU A 10 -2.47 3.08 -0.94
C LEU A 10 -1.13 2.76 -1.63
N HIS A 11 -0.04 2.74 -0.88
CA HIS A 11 1.27 2.36 -1.39
C HIS A 11 1.45 0.84 -1.26
N SER A 12 1.37 0.09 -2.37
CA SER A 12 1.65 -1.36 -2.34
C SER A 12 3.02 -1.70 -2.93
N HIS A 13 3.89 -2.21 -2.07
CA HIS A 13 5.26 -2.54 -2.42
C HIS A 13 5.74 -3.78 -1.68
N LEU A 14 6.43 -4.64 -2.42
CA LEU A 14 7.31 -5.65 -1.87
C LEU A 14 8.63 -5.62 -2.65
N PRO A 15 9.78 -5.84 -1.97
CA PRO A 15 11.06 -6.02 -2.66
C PRO A 15 10.97 -7.22 -3.61
N TYR A 16 11.79 -7.23 -4.66
CA TYR A 16 11.78 -8.35 -5.59
C TYR A 16 12.38 -9.59 -4.93
N VAL A 17 11.54 -10.57 -4.59
CA VAL A 17 11.93 -11.85 -4.02
C VAL A 17 11.44 -12.96 -4.93
N ARG A 18 12.37 -13.70 -5.50
CA ARG A 18 12.09 -14.83 -6.39
C ARG A 18 13.31 -15.75 -6.43
N HIS A 19 13.18 -16.93 -5.82
CA HIS A 19 14.26 -17.90 -5.68
C HIS A 19 13.89 -19.22 -6.38
N PRO A 20 14.07 -19.32 -7.72
CA PRO A 20 13.81 -20.55 -8.47
C PRO A 20 14.74 -21.70 -8.09
N GLU A 21 15.90 -21.41 -7.51
CA GLU A 21 16.90 -22.38 -7.06
C GLU A 21 16.48 -23.16 -5.79
N HIS A 22 15.46 -22.69 -5.08
CA HIS A 22 14.91 -23.32 -3.87
C HIS A 22 13.46 -23.72 -4.11
N GLU A 23 12.99 -24.85 -3.56
CA GLU A 23 11.58 -25.25 -3.68
C GLU A 23 10.64 -24.37 -2.84
N GLU A 24 11.09 -24.01 -1.64
CA GLU A 24 10.45 -23.08 -0.70
C GLU A 24 11.50 -22.04 -0.24
N PHE A 25 11.09 -20.80 -0.04
CA PHE A 25 11.96 -19.72 0.45
C PHE A 25 11.17 -18.80 1.38
N LEU A 26 11.75 -18.42 2.53
CA LEU A 26 11.04 -17.70 3.60
C LEU A 26 10.50 -16.35 3.12
N GLU A 27 11.32 -15.58 2.41
CA GLU A 27 11.00 -14.22 2.02
C GLU A 27 9.93 -14.17 0.91
N GLU A 28 9.67 -15.28 0.21
CA GLU A 28 8.54 -15.38 -0.72
C GLU A 28 7.19 -15.42 0.02
N ASP A 29 7.17 -15.86 1.30
CA ASP A 29 5.96 -15.91 2.10
C ASP A 29 5.32 -14.52 2.28
N TRP A 30 6.12 -13.45 2.28
CA TRP A 30 5.63 -12.07 2.34
C TRP A 30 4.67 -11.74 1.19
N LEU A 31 4.97 -12.21 -0.02
CA LEU A 31 4.09 -12.03 -1.18
C LEU A 31 2.78 -12.79 -0.99
N TYR A 32 2.87 -14.04 -0.55
CA TYR A 32 1.70 -14.91 -0.40
C TYR A 32 0.75 -14.43 0.71
N GLU A 33 1.32 -13.90 1.78
CA GLU A 33 0.60 -13.25 2.88
C GLU A 33 -0.08 -11.97 2.38
N ALA A 34 0.64 -11.08 1.70
CA ALA A 34 0.08 -9.85 1.14
C ALA A 34 -1.05 -10.13 0.12
N ILE A 35 -0.91 -11.16 -0.72
CA ILE A 35 -1.99 -11.58 -1.63
C ILE A 35 -3.25 -11.96 -0.85
N THR A 36 -3.11 -12.81 0.19
CA THR A 36 -4.24 -13.39 0.92
C THR A 36 -4.89 -12.38 1.87
N GLU A 37 -4.08 -11.60 2.58
CA GLU A 37 -4.55 -10.72 3.65
C GLU A 37 -4.83 -9.30 3.18
N THR A 38 -4.24 -8.83 2.07
CA THR A 38 -4.42 -7.44 1.59
C THR A 38 -4.99 -7.36 0.18
N TYR A 39 -4.30 -7.90 -0.83
CA TYR A 39 -4.66 -7.60 -2.23
C TYR A 39 -6.00 -8.21 -2.64
N ILE A 40 -6.25 -9.48 -2.29
CA ILE A 40 -7.55 -10.12 -2.58
C ILE A 40 -8.67 -9.48 -1.75
N PRO A 41 -8.53 -9.23 -0.43
CA PRO A 41 -9.52 -8.48 0.33
C PRO A 41 -9.85 -7.10 -0.27
N LEU A 42 -8.86 -6.32 -0.71
CA LEU A 42 -9.10 -5.04 -1.39
C LEU A 42 -9.86 -5.22 -2.72
N ILE A 43 -9.51 -6.23 -3.53
CA ILE A 43 -10.25 -6.56 -4.75
C ILE A 43 -11.72 -6.90 -4.44
N ASN A 44 -11.97 -7.68 -3.38
CA ASN A 44 -13.32 -8.04 -2.94
C ASN A 44 -14.11 -6.81 -2.49
N VAL A 45 -13.49 -5.89 -1.74
CA VAL A 45 -14.10 -4.63 -1.33
C VAL A 45 -14.47 -3.79 -2.55
N PHE A 46 -13.54 -3.59 -3.50
CA PHE A 46 -13.80 -2.80 -4.70
C PHE A 46 -14.87 -3.43 -5.60
N ASP A 47 -14.87 -4.75 -5.73
CA ASP A 47 -15.93 -5.48 -6.44
C ASP A 47 -17.30 -5.27 -5.80
N GLY A 48 -17.39 -5.40 -4.48
CA GLY A 48 -18.63 -5.17 -3.74
C GLY A 48 -19.13 -3.72 -3.88
N LEU A 49 -18.23 -2.74 -3.82
CA LEU A 49 -18.58 -1.32 -4.02
C LEU A 49 -19.10 -1.05 -5.43
N VAL A 50 -18.48 -1.64 -6.45
CA VAL A 50 -18.96 -1.53 -7.85
C VAL A 50 -20.32 -2.21 -8.02
N GLN A 51 -20.49 -3.42 -7.48
CA GLN A 51 -21.75 -4.17 -7.55
C GLN A 51 -22.91 -3.41 -6.90
N ASP A 52 -22.65 -2.74 -5.78
CA ASP A 52 -23.65 -1.96 -5.06
C ASP A 52 -23.87 -0.55 -5.64
N GLY A 53 -23.19 -0.20 -6.74
CA GLY A 53 -23.32 1.09 -7.40
C GLY A 53 -22.75 2.27 -6.59
N VAL A 54 -21.84 2.02 -5.64
CA VAL A 54 -21.18 3.06 -4.84
C VAL A 54 -20.15 3.79 -5.70
N ASP A 55 -20.26 5.11 -5.81
CA ASP A 55 -19.27 5.92 -6.51
C ASP A 55 -18.11 6.27 -5.57
N PHE A 56 -16.91 5.77 -5.90
CA PHE A 56 -15.72 5.96 -5.09
C PHE A 56 -14.47 6.23 -5.94
N ARG A 57 -13.45 6.81 -5.30
CA ARG A 57 -12.13 7.04 -5.87
C ARG A 57 -11.06 6.63 -4.87
N ILE A 58 -10.11 5.82 -5.33
CA ILE A 58 -8.89 5.45 -4.60
C ILE A 58 -7.70 5.68 -5.52
N THR A 59 -6.56 6.09 -4.96
CA THR A 59 -5.27 6.03 -5.66
C THR A 59 -4.45 4.91 -5.06
N MET A 60 -3.81 4.10 -5.89
CA MET A 60 -2.97 3.00 -5.41
C MET A 60 -1.69 2.92 -6.25
N SER A 61 -0.54 2.80 -5.61
CA SER A 61 0.68 2.47 -6.35
C SER A 61 0.82 0.96 -6.47
N LEU A 62 1.09 0.45 -7.68
CA LEU A 62 1.58 -0.90 -7.89
C LEU A 62 3.05 -0.80 -8.31
N THR A 63 3.99 -1.13 -7.42
CA THR A 63 5.42 -1.00 -7.72
C THR A 63 5.85 -2.00 -8.82
N PRO A 64 6.87 -1.67 -9.64
CA PRO A 64 7.29 -2.57 -10.71
C PRO A 64 7.78 -3.95 -10.21
N THR A 65 8.43 -4.00 -9.04
CA THR A 65 8.82 -5.26 -8.38
C THR A 65 7.60 -6.11 -8.01
N LEU A 66 6.59 -5.49 -7.41
CA LEU A 66 5.35 -6.18 -7.04
C LEU A 66 4.60 -6.70 -8.28
N ILE A 67 4.41 -5.88 -9.31
CA ILE A 67 3.79 -6.32 -10.57
C ILE A 67 4.56 -7.50 -11.17
N SER A 68 5.90 -7.43 -11.18
CA SER A 68 6.75 -8.50 -11.70
C SER A 68 6.53 -9.82 -10.96
N MET A 69 6.38 -9.76 -9.63
CA MET A 69 6.13 -10.96 -8.83
C MET A 69 4.70 -11.49 -8.95
N LEU A 70 3.69 -10.61 -8.97
CA LEU A 70 2.28 -10.99 -9.13
C LEU A 70 1.98 -11.61 -10.51
N THR A 71 2.84 -11.34 -11.50
CA THR A 71 2.71 -11.87 -12.87
C THR A 71 3.69 -13.00 -13.18
N ASP A 72 4.51 -13.42 -12.21
CA ASP A 72 5.48 -14.50 -12.40
C ASP A 72 4.82 -15.88 -12.21
N PRO A 73 4.85 -16.77 -13.22
CA PRO A 73 4.17 -18.06 -13.14
C PRO A 73 4.65 -18.98 -12.01
N LEU A 74 5.94 -18.92 -11.66
CA LEU A 74 6.49 -19.75 -10.58
C LEU A 74 5.90 -19.32 -9.23
N LEU A 75 5.90 -18.02 -8.95
CA LEU A 75 5.32 -17.48 -7.71
C LEU A 75 3.80 -17.69 -7.64
N GLN A 76 3.09 -17.57 -8.77
CA GLN A 76 1.65 -17.87 -8.85
C GLN A 76 1.35 -19.34 -8.53
N GLU A 77 2.16 -20.27 -9.02
CA GLU A 77 2.00 -21.70 -8.71
C GLU A 77 2.30 -21.99 -7.23
N ARG A 78 3.37 -21.42 -6.69
CA ARG A 78 3.71 -21.53 -5.27
C ARG A 78 2.62 -21.00 -4.36
N TYR A 79 2.04 -19.85 -4.71
CA TYR A 79 0.89 -19.30 -3.99
C TYR A 79 -0.29 -20.28 -3.95
N LEU A 80 -0.62 -20.94 -5.07
CA LEU A 80 -1.69 -21.93 -5.12
C LEU A 80 -1.44 -23.15 -4.24
N ARG A 81 -0.19 -23.63 -4.20
CA ARG A 81 0.19 -24.71 -3.28
C ARG A 81 0.02 -24.27 -1.83
N ARG A 82 0.49 -23.06 -1.48
CA ARG A 82 0.35 -22.51 -0.13
C ARG A 82 -1.10 -22.34 0.28
N ILE A 83 -1.93 -21.67 -0.51
CA ILE A 83 -3.34 -21.44 -0.15
C ILE A 83 -4.11 -22.76 -0.04
N SER A 84 -3.78 -23.76 -0.85
CA SER A 84 -4.39 -25.11 -0.74
C SER A 84 -4.00 -25.82 0.56
N ARG A 85 -2.73 -25.73 0.98
CA ARG A 85 -2.28 -26.24 2.30
C ARG A 85 -2.97 -25.51 3.45
N LEU A 86 -3.18 -24.19 3.35
CA LEU A 86 -3.89 -23.42 4.36
C LEU A 86 -5.37 -23.79 4.44
N ILE A 87 -6.04 -24.07 3.32
CA ILE A 87 -7.41 -24.60 3.31
C ILE A 87 -7.47 -25.95 4.03
N GLU A 88 -6.53 -26.86 3.74
CA GLU A 88 -6.45 -28.16 4.42
C GLU A 88 -6.25 -27.99 5.93
N LEU A 89 -5.33 -27.11 6.34
CA LEU A 89 -5.11 -26.84 7.76
C LEU A 89 -6.36 -26.25 8.42
N ALA A 90 -7.02 -25.29 7.79
CA ALA A 90 -8.24 -24.70 8.33
C ALA A 90 -9.37 -25.74 8.50
N GLU A 91 -9.46 -26.73 7.61
CA GLU A 91 -10.39 -27.86 7.76
C GLU A 91 -10.02 -28.77 8.94
N LYS A 92 -8.73 -29.03 9.19
CA LYS A 92 -8.28 -29.76 10.39
C LYS A 92 -8.51 -28.96 11.66
N GLU A 93 -8.34 -27.64 11.60
CA GLU A 93 -8.58 -26.73 12.72
C GLU A 93 -10.05 -26.71 13.13
N ILE A 94 -10.98 -26.74 12.17
CA ILE A 94 -12.42 -26.89 12.46
C ILE A 94 -12.68 -28.16 13.27
N HIS A 95 -12.05 -29.28 12.92
CA HIS A 95 -12.21 -30.52 13.68
C HIS A 95 -11.58 -30.43 15.08
N ARG A 96 -10.35 -29.88 15.17
CA ARG A 96 -9.60 -29.74 16.43
C ARG A 96 -10.32 -28.82 17.43
N THR A 97 -10.97 -27.78 16.93
CA THR A 97 -11.66 -26.76 17.73
C THR A 97 -13.14 -27.05 17.96
N ARG A 98 -13.69 -28.19 17.50
CA ARG A 98 -15.15 -28.47 17.53
C ARG A 98 -15.80 -28.32 18.91
N ASP A 99 -15.06 -28.60 19.98
CA ASP A 99 -15.51 -28.54 21.37
C ASP A 99 -15.11 -27.21 22.05
N GLN A 100 -14.59 -26.24 21.28
CA GLN A 100 -14.14 -24.91 21.72
C GLN A 100 -15.02 -23.84 21.05
N PRO A 101 -16.15 -23.44 21.68
CA PRO A 101 -17.15 -22.58 21.05
C PRO A 101 -16.63 -21.20 20.66
N ASP A 102 -15.60 -20.69 21.36
CA ASP A 102 -15.00 -19.39 21.07
C ASP A 102 -14.07 -19.42 19.84
N PHE A 103 -13.49 -20.59 19.52
CA PHE A 103 -12.48 -20.73 18.46
C PHE A 103 -13.01 -21.41 17.20
N ASN A 104 -13.98 -22.32 17.32
CA ASN A 104 -14.52 -23.05 16.18
C ASN A 104 -15.09 -22.13 15.08
N PRO A 105 -15.88 -21.09 15.40
CA PRO A 105 -16.37 -20.15 14.39
C PRO A 105 -15.24 -19.43 13.65
N LEU A 106 -14.10 -19.19 14.31
CA LEU A 106 -12.94 -18.57 13.68
C LEU A 106 -12.23 -19.52 12.72
N ALA A 107 -12.13 -20.81 13.05
CA ALA A 107 -11.60 -21.81 12.13
C ALA A 107 -12.44 -21.90 10.85
N HIS A 108 -13.78 -21.81 10.98
CA HIS A 108 -14.70 -21.68 9.85
C HIS A 108 -14.46 -20.40 9.04
N MET A 109 -14.32 -19.25 9.71
CA MET A 109 -14.00 -17.97 9.08
C MET A 109 -12.72 -18.05 8.23
N TYR A 110 -11.63 -18.61 8.77
CA TYR A 110 -10.37 -18.76 8.03
C TYR A 110 -10.49 -19.70 6.84
N ARG A 111 -11.16 -20.85 6.99
CA ARG A 111 -11.43 -21.75 5.87
C ARG A 111 -12.15 -21.02 4.74
N ASP A 112 -13.20 -20.25 5.07
CA ASP A 112 -14.01 -19.55 4.07
C ASP A 112 -13.22 -18.42 3.41
N MET A 113 -12.42 -17.69 4.20
CA MET A 113 -11.49 -16.68 3.69
C MET A 113 -10.46 -17.28 2.72
N PHE A 114 -9.83 -18.41 3.06
CA PHE A 114 -8.84 -19.04 2.18
C PHE A 114 -9.47 -19.65 0.92
N LYS A 115 -10.67 -20.24 1.03
CA LYS A 115 -11.43 -20.69 -0.14
C LYS A 115 -11.80 -19.53 -1.05
N ASN A 116 -12.23 -18.40 -0.49
CA ASN A 116 -12.48 -17.18 -1.25
C ASN A 116 -11.19 -16.66 -1.91
N ALA A 117 -10.07 -16.63 -1.19
CA ALA A 117 -8.78 -16.20 -1.76
C ALA A 117 -8.38 -17.07 -2.97
N ARG A 118 -8.48 -18.39 -2.84
CA ARG A 118 -8.25 -19.31 -3.95
C ARG A 118 -9.21 -19.07 -5.12
N TYR A 119 -10.51 -18.93 -4.86
CA TYR A 119 -11.52 -18.66 -5.89
C TYR A 119 -11.23 -17.36 -6.65
N VAL A 120 -10.99 -16.26 -5.93
CA VAL A 120 -10.68 -14.95 -6.53
C VAL A 120 -9.43 -15.04 -7.38
N PHE A 121 -8.37 -15.66 -6.84
CA PHE A 121 -7.11 -15.78 -7.55
C PHE A 121 -7.21 -16.70 -8.78
N GLU A 122 -7.62 -17.95 -8.61
CA GLU A 122 -7.55 -18.99 -9.63
C GLU A 122 -8.70 -18.91 -10.63
N GLU A 123 -9.94 -18.84 -10.16
CA GLU A 123 -11.13 -19.00 -10.99
C GLU A 123 -11.62 -17.65 -11.54
N LYS A 124 -11.77 -16.64 -10.66
CA LYS A 124 -12.37 -15.35 -11.03
C LYS A 124 -11.45 -14.49 -11.88
N TYR A 125 -10.15 -14.45 -11.56
CA TYR A 125 -9.17 -13.60 -12.25
C TYR A 125 -8.07 -14.37 -12.97
N GLY A 126 -8.15 -15.70 -13.05
CA GLY A 126 -7.23 -16.50 -13.87
C GLY A 126 -5.76 -16.31 -13.49
N ARG A 127 -5.46 -16.22 -12.19
CA ARG A 127 -4.15 -15.99 -11.59
C ARG A 127 -3.54 -14.62 -11.92
N ASN A 128 -4.33 -13.67 -12.42
CA ASN A 128 -3.86 -12.33 -12.81
C ASN A 128 -4.49 -11.21 -11.95
N LEU A 129 -3.94 -11.02 -10.75
CA LEU A 129 -4.38 -9.95 -9.84
C LEU A 129 -4.08 -8.54 -10.38
N VAL A 130 -3.04 -8.37 -11.19
CA VAL A 130 -2.76 -7.09 -11.86
C VAL A 130 -3.90 -6.74 -12.83
N GLY A 131 -4.44 -7.74 -13.54
CA GLY A 131 -5.65 -7.61 -14.35
C GLY A 131 -6.88 -7.24 -13.52
N ALA A 132 -7.02 -7.79 -12.31
CA ALA A 132 -8.10 -7.43 -11.39
C ALA A 132 -8.06 -5.93 -11.02
N PHE A 133 -6.90 -5.40 -10.67
CA PHE A 133 -6.74 -3.96 -10.41
C PHE A 133 -6.94 -3.11 -11.66
N ARG A 134 -6.44 -3.56 -12.82
CA ARG A 134 -6.63 -2.87 -14.11
C ARG A 134 -8.10 -2.64 -14.44
N LYS A 135 -8.97 -3.59 -14.09
CA LYS A 135 -10.42 -3.43 -14.26
C LYS A 135 -10.95 -2.18 -13.55
N PHE A 136 -10.54 -1.93 -12.31
CA PHE A 136 -10.97 -0.74 -11.56
C PHE A 136 -10.37 0.57 -12.11
N LEU A 137 -9.19 0.49 -12.72
CA LEU A 137 -8.58 1.58 -13.49
C LEU A 137 -9.38 1.90 -14.77
N GLU A 138 -9.90 0.89 -15.46
CA GLU A 138 -10.76 1.06 -16.64
C GLU A 138 -12.14 1.62 -16.26
N LEU A 139 -12.69 1.22 -15.12
CA LEU A 139 -13.94 1.76 -14.56
C LEU A 139 -13.81 3.18 -13.99
N GLY A 140 -12.60 3.74 -13.91
CA GLY A 140 -12.34 5.06 -13.33
C GLY A 140 -12.54 5.13 -11.82
N LYS A 141 -12.56 3.99 -11.11
CA LYS A 141 -12.68 3.93 -9.65
C LYS A 141 -11.33 3.94 -8.94
N LEU A 142 -10.31 3.43 -9.61
CA LEU A 142 -8.93 3.36 -9.11
C LEU A 142 -8.01 4.14 -10.04
N GLU A 143 -7.21 5.07 -9.49
CA GLU A 143 -6.03 5.56 -10.20
C GLU A 143 -4.82 4.72 -9.78
N ILE A 144 -4.20 4.02 -10.75
CA ILE A 144 -3.00 3.25 -10.50
C ILE A 144 -1.79 4.10 -10.88
N ILE A 145 -0.90 4.33 -9.91
CA ILE A 145 0.37 5.05 -10.09
C ILE A 145 1.55 4.09 -10.06
N THR A 146 2.68 4.52 -10.62
CA THR A 146 3.92 3.74 -10.60
C THR A 146 4.82 4.13 -9.42
N CYS A 147 6.03 3.59 -9.39
CA CYS A 147 7.11 3.94 -8.48
C CYS A 147 8.45 3.92 -9.24
N ALA A 148 9.59 4.07 -8.57
CA ALA A 148 10.89 3.72 -9.16
C ALA A 148 10.96 2.22 -9.45
N GLY A 149 11.72 1.84 -10.50
CA GLY A 149 11.90 0.45 -10.97
C GLY A 149 12.08 -0.60 -9.88
N THR A 150 12.88 -0.31 -8.86
CA THR A 150 13.17 -1.24 -7.76
C THR A 150 12.98 -0.60 -6.38
N HIS A 151 12.14 0.44 -6.28
CA HIS A 151 11.93 1.20 -5.04
C HIS A 151 13.24 1.74 -4.40
N GLY A 152 14.26 2.02 -5.22
CA GLY A 152 15.53 2.55 -4.71
C GLY A 152 15.38 3.99 -4.23
N PHE A 153 15.95 4.32 -3.06
CA PHE A 153 15.87 5.66 -2.47
C PHE A 153 16.60 6.70 -3.34
N LEU A 154 15.83 7.39 -4.18
CA LEU A 154 16.34 8.27 -5.23
C LEU A 154 17.25 9.40 -4.74
N PRO A 155 17.02 10.04 -3.57
CA PRO A 155 17.89 11.11 -3.09
C PRO A 155 19.36 10.72 -2.87
N LEU A 156 19.66 9.43 -2.70
CA LEU A 156 21.03 8.93 -2.51
C LEU A 156 21.66 8.34 -3.77
N MET A 157 20.95 8.38 -4.91
CA MET A 157 21.49 8.00 -6.20
C MET A 157 22.20 9.20 -6.83
N GLN A 158 23.54 9.25 -6.73
CA GLN A 158 24.34 10.37 -7.27
C GLN A 158 24.23 10.52 -8.79
N ASN A 159 24.09 9.41 -9.52
CA ASN A 159 24.06 9.46 -10.97
C ASN A 159 22.64 9.70 -11.51
N ARG A 160 22.41 10.88 -12.10
CA ARG A 160 21.12 11.25 -12.71
C ARG A 160 20.60 10.24 -13.73
N ASN A 161 21.47 9.59 -14.49
CA ASN A 161 21.04 8.58 -15.47
C ASN A 161 20.52 7.31 -14.80
N ALA A 162 21.01 6.96 -13.60
CA ALA A 162 20.49 5.84 -12.83
C ALA A 162 19.08 6.15 -12.29
N VAL A 163 18.86 7.36 -11.75
CA VAL A 163 17.53 7.84 -11.35
C VAL A 163 16.58 7.83 -12.57
N ARG A 164 17.02 8.39 -13.70
CA ARG A 164 16.24 8.39 -14.94
C ARG A 164 15.91 6.97 -15.40
N ALA A 165 16.85 6.03 -15.33
CA ALA A 165 16.61 4.64 -15.71
C ALA A 165 15.56 3.96 -14.79
N GLN A 166 15.58 4.25 -13.49
CA GLN A 166 14.58 3.78 -12.53
C GLN A 166 13.16 4.25 -12.92
N ILE A 167 12.99 5.55 -13.21
CA ILE A 167 11.68 6.13 -13.56
C ILE A 167 11.20 5.66 -14.94
N MET A 168 12.04 5.76 -15.97
CA MET A 168 11.65 5.41 -17.35
C MET A 168 11.33 3.91 -17.49
N THR A 169 12.06 3.05 -16.77
CA THR A 169 11.76 1.61 -16.75
C THR A 169 10.42 1.34 -16.10
N ALA A 170 10.12 2.02 -14.99
CA ALA A 170 8.84 1.86 -14.31
C ALA A 170 7.64 2.33 -15.14
N VAL A 171 7.77 3.44 -15.87
CA VAL A 171 6.74 3.93 -16.80
C VAL A 171 6.44 2.91 -17.89
N ARG A 172 7.48 2.38 -18.55
CA ARG A 172 7.31 1.32 -19.58
C ARG A 172 6.74 0.04 -18.98
N HIS A 173 7.16 -0.32 -17.76
CA HIS A 173 6.67 -1.49 -17.06
C HIS A 173 5.18 -1.37 -16.71
N HIS A 174 4.76 -0.20 -16.25
CA HIS A 174 3.37 0.12 -15.97
C HIS A 174 2.53 0.06 -17.26
N GLU A 175 2.98 0.69 -18.34
CA GLU A 175 2.29 0.64 -19.64
C GLU A 175 2.14 -0.79 -20.17
N LYS A 176 3.18 -1.61 -20.08
CA LYS A 176 3.16 -3.02 -20.49
C LYS A 176 2.07 -3.83 -19.77
N HIS A 177 1.89 -3.65 -18.47
CA HIS A 177 0.99 -4.50 -17.67
C HIS A 177 -0.42 -3.91 -17.50
N LEU A 178 -0.55 -2.58 -17.50
CA LEU A 178 -1.81 -1.87 -17.24
C LEU A 178 -2.38 -1.17 -18.49
N GLY A 179 -1.69 -1.26 -19.62
CA GLY A 179 -2.16 -0.82 -20.94
C GLY A 179 -2.10 0.70 -21.18
N ARG A 180 -1.55 1.47 -20.23
CA ARG A 180 -1.34 2.92 -20.37
C ARG A 180 -0.18 3.41 -19.51
N PRO A 181 0.53 4.48 -19.90
CA PRO A 181 1.55 5.09 -19.05
C PRO A 181 0.90 5.71 -17.80
N PRO A 182 1.59 5.66 -16.64
CA PRO A 182 1.11 6.25 -15.40
C PRO A 182 1.15 7.79 -15.48
N ARG A 183 0.23 8.44 -14.75
CA ARG A 183 0.17 9.91 -14.65
C ARG A 183 0.64 10.42 -13.29
N GLY A 184 0.61 9.58 -12.26
CA GLY A 184 1.22 9.83 -10.97
C GLY A 184 2.37 8.87 -10.68
N ILE A 185 3.18 9.22 -9.69
CA ILE A 185 4.21 8.34 -9.14
C ILE A 185 4.25 8.44 -7.61
N TRP A 186 4.40 7.29 -6.96
CA TRP A 186 4.88 7.22 -5.60
C TRP A 186 6.40 7.26 -5.63
N LEU A 187 7.02 8.33 -5.13
CA LEU A 187 8.47 8.35 -4.96
C LEU A 187 8.83 7.35 -3.85
N PRO A 188 9.85 6.49 -4.04
CA PRO A 188 10.28 5.59 -2.99
C PRO A 188 10.48 6.37 -1.69
N GLU A 189 9.68 6.01 -0.69
CA GLU A 189 9.73 6.60 0.65
C GLU A 189 9.40 8.10 0.69
N CYS A 190 8.61 8.59 -0.26
CA CYS A 190 8.41 10.02 -0.51
C CYS A 190 9.74 10.79 -0.67
N GLY A 191 10.82 10.09 -1.05
CA GLY A 191 12.17 10.60 -1.18
C GLY A 191 12.30 11.59 -2.33
N TYR A 192 12.26 12.88 -2.01
CA TYR A 192 12.38 13.97 -2.97
C TYR A 192 13.68 14.74 -2.78
N TYR A 193 14.22 15.24 -3.90
CA TYR A 193 15.30 16.23 -3.95
C TYR A 193 15.06 17.20 -5.11
N ASP A 194 15.60 18.42 -5.02
CA ASP A 194 15.42 19.45 -6.05
C ASP A 194 16.00 19.02 -7.41
N GLY A 195 15.24 19.24 -8.49
CA GLY A 195 15.56 18.80 -9.85
C GLY A 195 15.05 17.42 -10.24
N LEU A 196 14.50 16.63 -9.31
CA LEU A 196 13.85 15.35 -9.64
C LEU A 196 12.64 15.54 -10.57
N ASP A 197 11.93 16.65 -10.44
CA ASP A 197 10.74 16.99 -11.22
C ASP A 197 11.01 17.07 -12.74
N GLU A 198 12.24 17.41 -13.15
CA GLU A 198 12.63 17.38 -14.56
C GLU A 198 12.57 15.97 -15.16
N ILE A 199 13.06 14.97 -14.41
CA ILE A 199 13.02 13.55 -14.84
C ILE A 199 11.57 13.07 -14.84
N LEU A 200 10.78 13.45 -13.83
CA LEU A 200 9.37 13.10 -13.77
C LEU A 200 8.60 13.69 -14.97
N LYS A 201 8.89 14.96 -15.31
CA LYS A 201 8.30 15.63 -16.47
C LYS A 201 8.66 14.95 -17.77
N GLU A 202 9.93 14.60 -17.96
CA GLU A 202 10.43 13.85 -19.12
C GLU A 202 9.69 12.52 -19.27
N ALA A 203 9.43 11.83 -18.15
CA ALA A 203 8.71 10.57 -18.09
C ALA A 203 7.18 10.69 -18.27
N GLY A 204 6.64 11.91 -18.46
CA GLY A 204 5.21 12.15 -18.62
C GLY A 204 4.41 12.14 -17.31
N ILE A 205 5.08 12.08 -16.16
CA ILE A 205 4.45 12.13 -14.84
C ILE A 205 3.94 13.54 -14.57
N ARG A 206 2.73 13.61 -13.99
CA ARG A 206 2.00 14.85 -13.70
C ARG A 206 2.01 15.21 -12.23
N TYR A 207 2.14 14.23 -11.34
CA TYR A 207 2.23 14.48 -9.92
C TYR A 207 2.96 13.38 -9.15
N TYR A 208 3.37 13.71 -7.94
CA TYR A 208 3.93 12.79 -6.96
C TYR A 208 3.52 13.17 -5.53
N PHE A 209 3.83 12.30 -4.58
CA PHE A 209 3.63 12.53 -3.14
C PHE A 209 4.95 12.82 -2.44
N THR A 210 4.88 13.70 -1.44
CA THR A 210 5.99 14.05 -0.57
C THR A 210 5.53 14.19 0.89
N ASP A 211 6.47 14.19 1.83
CA ASP A 211 6.15 14.40 3.23
C ASP A 211 5.68 15.84 3.51
N SER A 212 4.94 16.03 4.60
CA SER A 212 4.39 17.31 5.01
C SER A 212 5.46 18.39 5.15
N HIS A 213 6.64 18.08 5.72
CA HIS A 213 7.72 19.06 5.88
C HIS A 213 8.33 19.46 4.53
N GLY A 214 8.33 18.56 3.54
CA GLY A 214 8.71 18.84 2.15
C GLY A 214 7.94 20.04 1.59
N ILE A 215 6.63 20.10 1.86
CA ILE A 215 5.76 21.22 1.48
C ILE A 215 5.90 22.42 2.42
N PHE A 216 5.93 22.22 3.74
CA PHE A 216 6.00 23.34 4.69
C PHE A 216 7.26 24.20 4.53
N HIS A 217 8.36 23.57 4.14
CA HIS A 217 9.65 24.23 3.90
C HIS A 217 9.93 24.50 2.41
N ALA A 218 8.92 24.35 1.53
CA ALA A 218 9.06 24.65 0.11
C ALA A 218 9.31 26.15 -0.13
N SER A 219 10.01 26.46 -1.22
CA SER A 219 10.36 27.83 -1.60
C SER A 219 9.84 28.20 -2.99
N PRO A 220 9.01 29.25 -3.13
CA PRO A 220 8.43 30.10 -2.06
C PRO A 220 7.43 29.35 -1.16
N ARG A 221 7.23 29.81 0.09
CA ARG A 221 6.34 29.15 1.06
C ARG A 221 4.92 28.94 0.51
N PRO A 222 4.37 27.71 0.53
CA PRO A 222 3.01 27.44 0.06
C PRO A 222 1.93 28.11 0.92
N LYS A 223 1.03 28.87 0.30
CA LYS A 223 -0.08 29.59 0.96
C LYS A 223 -1.01 28.64 1.73
N TYR A 224 -1.25 27.45 1.17
CA TYR A 224 -2.28 26.51 1.62
C TYR A 224 -1.70 25.30 2.40
N GLY A 225 -0.40 25.31 2.71
CA GLY A 225 0.27 24.15 3.30
C GLY A 225 0.09 22.89 2.46
N VAL A 226 -0.14 21.75 3.12
CA VAL A 226 -0.35 20.44 2.48
C VAL A 226 -1.74 20.25 1.87
N TYR A 227 -2.69 21.15 2.14
CA TYR A 227 -4.09 20.98 1.74
C TYR A 227 -4.40 21.51 0.33
N ALA A 228 -3.36 21.82 -0.43
CA ALA A 228 -3.39 22.02 -1.86
C ALA A 228 -2.03 21.64 -2.45
N PRO A 229 -1.98 21.02 -3.63
CA PRO A 229 -0.72 20.74 -4.28
C PRO A 229 -0.01 22.03 -4.71
N ILE A 230 1.30 21.94 -4.87
CA ILE A 230 2.14 22.96 -5.51
C ILE A 230 2.65 22.44 -6.84
N TYR A 231 2.82 23.33 -7.82
CA TYR A 231 3.53 22.99 -9.05
C TYR A 231 5.01 23.32 -8.91
N SER A 232 5.85 22.38 -9.32
CA SER A 232 7.24 22.69 -9.67
C SER A 232 7.33 23.61 -10.90
N LYS A 233 8.51 24.15 -11.17
CA LYS A 233 8.76 24.98 -12.37
C LYS A 233 8.51 24.22 -13.68
N THR A 234 8.66 22.89 -13.67
CA THR A 234 8.39 22.00 -14.81
C THR A 234 6.89 21.67 -14.97
N GLY A 235 6.05 22.08 -14.01
CA GLY A 235 4.61 21.85 -13.99
C GLY A 235 4.20 20.47 -13.47
N VAL A 236 5.09 19.74 -12.79
CA VAL A 236 4.76 18.51 -12.04
C VAL A 236 4.24 18.92 -10.65
N ALA A 237 3.10 18.39 -10.25
CA ALA A 237 2.48 18.70 -8.95
C ALA A 237 3.07 17.85 -7.82
N ALA A 238 3.30 18.47 -6.66
CA ALA A 238 3.65 17.78 -5.42
C ALA A 238 2.46 17.84 -4.45
N PHE A 239 2.02 16.68 -3.98
CA PHE A 239 1.01 16.55 -2.92
C PHE A 239 1.71 16.23 -1.60
N GLY A 240 1.42 17.01 -0.56
CA GLY A 240 1.91 16.75 0.78
C GLY A 240 0.97 15.84 1.55
N ARG A 241 1.53 14.89 2.31
CA ARG A 241 0.77 14.08 3.27
C ARG A 241 0.10 14.95 4.34
N ASP A 242 -1.13 14.61 4.72
CA ASP A 242 -1.79 15.18 5.90
C ASP A 242 -1.36 14.46 7.19
N LEU A 243 -0.93 15.23 8.18
CA LEU A 243 -0.42 14.70 9.45
C LEU A 243 -1.54 14.11 10.32
N GLU A 244 -2.73 14.71 10.29
CA GLU A 244 -3.84 14.33 11.18
C GLU A 244 -4.40 12.95 10.80
N SER A 245 -4.67 12.73 9.51
CA SER A 245 -5.11 11.43 8.99
C SER A 245 -4.04 10.34 9.16
N SER A 246 -2.77 10.68 8.96
CA SER A 246 -1.67 9.74 9.17
C SER A 246 -1.63 9.23 10.61
N LYS A 247 -1.68 10.14 11.60
CA LYS A 247 -1.57 9.77 13.02
C LYS A 247 -2.69 8.82 13.47
N GLN A 248 -3.92 9.04 13.00
CA GLN A 248 -5.10 8.26 13.39
C GLN A 248 -5.07 6.81 12.93
N VAL A 249 -4.34 6.49 11.86
CA VAL A 249 -4.29 5.15 11.30
C VAL A 249 -2.94 4.48 11.54
N TRP A 250 -1.83 5.22 11.44
CA TRP A 250 -0.48 4.65 11.56
C TRP A 250 0.02 4.44 12.99
N SER A 251 -0.54 5.15 13.98
CA SER A 251 -0.04 5.03 15.35
C SER A 251 -0.47 3.68 15.96
N SER A 252 0.49 2.86 16.37
CA SER A 252 0.20 1.62 17.12
C SER A 252 -0.29 1.87 18.55
N ILE A 253 -0.12 3.11 19.05
CA ILE A 253 -0.50 3.50 20.42
C ILE A 253 -1.82 4.29 20.42
N GLU A 254 -1.99 5.20 19.45
CA GLU A 254 -3.13 6.13 19.40
C GLU A 254 -4.05 5.89 18.19
N GLY A 255 -3.66 5.03 17.27
CA GLY A 255 -4.37 4.78 16.02
C GLY A 255 -5.34 3.62 16.13
N TYR A 256 -6.28 3.57 15.19
CA TYR A 256 -7.33 2.56 15.17
C TYR A 256 -6.81 1.11 15.23
N PRO A 257 -5.73 0.70 14.52
CA PRO A 257 -5.27 -0.69 14.52
C PRO A 257 -4.94 -1.28 15.90
N GLY A 258 -4.69 -0.45 16.92
CA GLY A 258 -4.38 -0.89 18.28
C GLY A 258 -5.58 -1.24 19.16
N ASP A 259 -6.82 -1.16 18.64
CA ASP A 259 -8.02 -1.44 19.44
C ASP A 259 -8.07 -2.88 19.98
N ALA A 260 -8.43 -3.02 21.26
CA ALA A 260 -8.47 -4.28 21.97
C ALA A 260 -9.40 -5.35 21.34
N ASN A 261 -10.30 -4.98 20.43
CA ASN A 261 -11.20 -5.88 19.73
C ASN A 261 -10.70 -6.36 18.36
N TYR A 262 -9.62 -5.77 17.83
CA TYR A 262 -9.02 -6.22 16.56
C TYR A 262 -8.15 -7.46 16.73
N ARG A 263 -7.97 -8.20 15.63
CA ARG A 263 -7.15 -9.41 15.58
C ARG A 263 -5.71 -9.12 16.03
N ASP A 264 -5.19 -9.92 16.95
CA ASP A 264 -3.79 -9.84 17.35
C ASP A 264 -2.89 -10.43 16.25
N PHE A 265 -1.90 -9.65 15.80
CA PHE A 265 -0.97 -10.08 14.76
C PHE A 265 0.03 -11.14 15.24
N TYR A 266 0.36 -11.18 16.53
CA TYR A 266 1.47 -11.98 17.06
C TYR A 266 1.04 -13.33 17.65
N ARG A 267 -0.27 -13.59 17.76
CA ARG A 267 -0.82 -14.87 18.24
C ARG A 267 -1.32 -15.73 17.08
N ASP A 268 -0.52 -16.73 16.71
CA ASP A 268 -0.74 -17.54 15.53
C ASP A 268 -0.64 -19.04 15.86
N VAL A 269 -1.48 -19.85 15.20
CA VAL A 269 -1.51 -21.31 15.34
C VAL A 269 -0.12 -21.93 15.12
N GLY A 270 0.72 -21.34 14.27
CA GLY A 270 2.10 -21.75 14.03
C GLY A 270 2.97 -21.81 15.30
N PHE A 271 2.61 -21.03 16.33
CA PHE A 271 3.26 -21.05 17.64
C PHE A 271 2.46 -21.77 18.72
N ASP A 272 1.13 -21.72 18.65
CA ASP A 272 0.26 -22.10 19.77
C ASP A 272 -0.06 -23.60 19.86
N VAL A 273 -0.13 -24.31 18.73
CA VAL A 273 -0.55 -25.72 18.74
C VAL A 273 0.63 -26.68 18.81
N ASP A 274 0.35 -27.95 19.11
CA ASP A 274 1.34 -29.01 19.19
C ASP A 274 2.25 -29.07 17.95
N TYR A 275 3.54 -29.36 18.18
CA TYR A 275 4.55 -29.31 17.13
C TYR A 275 4.30 -30.36 16.04
N ASP A 276 3.99 -31.59 16.42
CA ASP A 276 3.81 -32.68 15.45
C ASP A 276 2.55 -32.47 14.61
N TYR A 277 1.53 -31.82 15.18
CA TYR A 277 0.33 -31.40 14.45
C TYR A 277 0.63 -30.34 13.38
N ILE A 278 1.43 -29.31 13.70
CA ILE A 278 1.67 -28.19 12.78
C ILE A 278 2.86 -28.39 11.84
N ARG A 279 3.80 -29.27 12.20
CA ARG A 279 5.02 -29.55 11.43
C ARG A 279 4.78 -29.78 9.93
N PRO A 280 3.73 -30.48 9.47
CA PRO A 280 3.46 -30.64 8.03
C PRO A 280 3.12 -29.35 7.28
N TYR A 281 2.86 -28.24 7.98
CA TYR A 281 2.55 -26.92 7.43
C TYR A 281 3.68 -25.92 7.62
N LEU A 282 4.71 -26.28 8.37
CA LEU A 282 5.96 -25.52 8.45
C LEU A 282 6.83 -25.83 7.22
N ARG A 283 7.86 -25.01 7.03
CA ARG A 283 8.89 -25.25 6.01
C ARG A 283 9.78 -26.43 6.41
N ALA A 284 10.60 -26.87 5.45
CA ALA A 284 11.54 -27.99 5.62
C ALA A 284 12.50 -27.84 6.82
N ASP A 285 12.82 -26.62 7.25
CA ASP A 285 13.68 -26.37 8.43
C ASP A 285 12.97 -26.64 9.77
N GLY A 286 11.65 -26.87 9.74
CA GLY A 286 10.83 -27.20 10.90
C GLY A 286 10.70 -26.08 11.92
N LYS A 287 11.13 -24.84 11.61
CA LYS A 287 11.02 -23.70 12.54
C LYS A 287 9.58 -23.19 12.58
N ARG A 288 9.11 -22.88 13.80
CA ARG A 288 7.80 -22.23 13.97
C ARG A 288 7.85 -20.82 13.39
N VAL A 289 6.83 -20.51 12.62
CA VAL A 289 6.60 -19.22 11.96
C VAL A 289 5.11 -18.91 11.99
N ASN A 290 4.73 -17.67 11.72
CA ASN A 290 3.33 -17.35 11.48
C ASN A 290 2.85 -18.11 10.23
N ILE A 291 1.69 -18.74 10.31
CA ILE A 291 1.06 -19.44 9.18
C ILE A 291 -0.19 -18.72 8.66
N GLY A 292 -0.70 -17.72 9.40
CA GLY A 292 -1.83 -16.87 8.98
C GLY A 292 -3.18 -17.26 9.58
N ILE A 293 -3.23 -18.19 10.55
CA ILE A 293 -4.44 -18.51 11.32
C ILE A 293 -4.24 -17.98 12.73
N LYS A 294 -4.95 -16.91 13.07
CA LYS A 294 -4.78 -16.15 14.32
C LYS A 294 -6.13 -16.00 15.02
N TYR A 295 -6.24 -16.54 16.23
CA TYR A 295 -7.52 -16.66 16.94
C TYR A 295 -7.74 -15.69 18.08
N HIS A 296 -6.77 -14.82 18.35
CA HIS A 296 -6.83 -13.94 19.51
C HIS A 296 -7.02 -12.50 19.06
N LYS A 297 -7.64 -11.69 19.92
CA LYS A 297 -7.71 -10.24 19.77
C LYS A 297 -6.60 -9.57 20.56
N ILE A 298 -6.35 -8.28 20.28
CA ILE A 298 -5.30 -7.50 20.94
C ILE A 298 -5.51 -7.49 22.46
N THR A 299 -6.76 -7.43 22.96
CA THR A 299 -7.16 -7.41 24.39
C THR A 299 -6.63 -6.24 25.21
N GLY A 300 -5.34 -5.92 25.12
CA GLY A 300 -4.62 -4.89 25.84
C GLY A 300 -3.14 -5.28 25.98
N ASP A 301 -2.43 -4.54 26.84
CA ASP A 301 -1.03 -4.82 27.20
C ASP A 301 -0.97 -5.95 28.23
N THR A 302 -1.10 -7.19 27.75
CA THR A 302 -1.13 -8.42 28.55
C THR A 302 -0.67 -9.61 27.72
N ASP A 303 -0.03 -10.58 28.38
CA ASP A 303 0.32 -11.88 27.79
C ASP A 303 -0.90 -12.79 27.58
N HIS A 304 -1.98 -12.53 28.32
CA HIS A 304 -3.24 -13.27 28.22
C HIS A 304 -4.19 -12.58 27.23
N LYS A 305 -4.16 -13.05 25.98
CA LYS A 305 -5.03 -12.57 24.92
C LYS A 305 -6.34 -13.37 24.89
N ASP A 306 -7.46 -12.68 24.74
CA ASP A 306 -8.77 -13.33 24.65
C ASP A 306 -9.06 -13.82 23.22
N PRO A 307 -10.00 -14.77 23.05
CA PRO A 307 -10.50 -15.14 21.73
C PRO A 307 -11.02 -13.95 20.94
N TYR A 308 -10.71 -13.92 19.65
CA TYR A 308 -11.16 -12.90 18.72
C TYR A 308 -12.65 -13.05 18.41
N ILE A 309 -13.39 -11.94 18.38
CA ILE A 309 -14.82 -11.93 18.06
C ILE A 309 -15.03 -11.03 16.85
N ARG A 310 -15.20 -11.66 15.68
CA ARG A 310 -15.30 -10.97 14.39
C ARG A 310 -16.38 -9.90 14.37
N GLN A 311 -17.53 -10.14 14.98
CA GLN A 311 -18.63 -9.17 15.00
C GLN A 311 -18.26 -7.87 15.71
N TRP A 312 -17.59 -7.96 16.87
CA TRP A 312 -17.13 -6.78 17.62
C TRP A 312 -16.09 -5.99 16.83
N ALA A 313 -15.18 -6.71 16.16
CA ALA A 313 -14.17 -6.10 15.32
C ALA A 313 -14.78 -5.36 14.12
N LEU A 314 -15.81 -5.92 13.47
CA LEU A 314 -16.54 -5.27 12.38
C LEU A 314 -17.30 -4.02 12.85
N GLU A 315 -17.98 -4.10 13.99
CA GLU A 315 -18.64 -2.93 14.60
C GLU A 315 -17.64 -1.83 14.92
N LYS A 316 -16.48 -2.19 15.46
CA LYS A 316 -15.39 -1.26 15.76
C LYS A 316 -14.80 -0.63 14.49
N ALA A 317 -14.61 -1.41 13.43
CA ALA A 317 -14.19 -0.89 12.12
C ALA A 317 -15.19 0.12 11.54
N ALA A 318 -16.49 -0.14 11.68
CA ALA A 318 -17.53 0.81 11.26
C ALA A 318 -17.53 2.10 12.09
N GLU A 319 -17.34 2.00 13.41
CA GLU A 319 -17.19 3.14 14.33
C GLU A 319 -15.95 3.98 13.96
N HIS A 320 -14.79 3.35 13.81
CA HIS A 320 -13.54 4.02 13.43
C HIS A 320 -13.61 4.67 12.05
N ALA A 321 -14.29 4.05 11.07
CA ALA A 321 -14.55 4.66 9.78
C ALA A 321 -15.42 5.93 9.90
N GLY A 322 -16.44 5.88 10.76
CA GLY A 322 -17.27 7.05 11.08
C GLY A 322 -16.48 8.16 11.78
N ASN A 323 -15.64 7.81 12.76
CA ASN A 323 -14.78 8.76 13.45
C ASN A 323 -13.78 9.43 12.49
N PHE A 324 -13.11 8.65 11.64
CA PHE A 324 -12.19 9.19 10.64
C PHE A 324 -12.92 10.18 9.72
N LEU A 325 -14.08 9.80 9.18
CA LEU A 325 -14.88 10.67 8.31
C LEU A 325 -15.29 11.95 9.03
N PHE A 326 -15.81 11.86 10.25
CA PHE A 326 -16.21 13.03 11.04
C PHE A 326 -15.05 14.02 11.20
N ASN A 327 -13.85 13.54 11.51
CA ASN A 327 -12.67 14.39 11.63
C ASN A 327 -12.30 15.04 10.29
N ARG A 328 -12.34 14.29 9.18
CA ARG A 328 -12.09 14.83 7.83
C ARG A 328 -13.14 15.85 7.41
N GLU A 329 -14.41 15.66 7.80
CA GLU A 329 -15.45 16.66 7.57
C GLU A 329 -15.10 17.96 8.32
N LYS A 330 -14.82 17.88 9.63
CA LYS A 330 -14.47 19.07 10.43
C LYS A 330 -13.21 19.77 9.92
N GLN A 331 -12.20 19.00 9.52
CA GLN A 331 -10.98 19.52 8.90
C GLN A 331 -11.29 20.25 7.58
N ALA A 332 -12.10 19.65 6.71
CA ALA A 332 -12.49 20.25 5.44
C ALA A 332 -13.35 21.52 5.63
N GLU A 333 -14.27 21.52 6.60
CA GLU A 333 -15.08 22.70 6.95
C GLU A 333 -14.19 23.88 7.35
N TRP A 334 -13.28 23.66 8.29
CA TRP A 334 -12.38 24.69 8.78
C TRP A 334 -11.44 25.21 7.68
N LEU A 335 -10.87 24.32 6.87
CA LEU A 335 -9.99 24.68 5.76
C LEU A 335 -10.72 25.44 4.65
N PHE A 336 -11.94 25.05 4.33
CA PHE A 336 -12.76 25.73 3.31
C PHE A 336 -13.01 27.20 3.68
N ASP A 337 -13.38 27.46 4.93
CA ASP A 337 -13.61 28.81 5.45
C ASP A 337 -12.32 29.64 5.47
N LEU A 338 -11.17 29.00 5.70
CA LEU A 338 -9.85 29.66 5.66
C LEU A 338 -9.41 30.00 4.24
N PHE A 339 -9.63 29.10 3.28
CA PHE A 339 -9.09 29.23 1.92
C PHE A 339 -9.85 30.28 1.11
N LYS A 340 -11.19 30.31 1.23
CA LYS A 340 -12.13 31.23 0.55
C LYS A 340 -12.17 31.16 -0.98
N ASP A 341 -11.07 30.79 -1.63
CA ASP A 341 -10.88 30.81 -3.09
C ASP A 341 -10.72 29.43 -3.72
N ARG A 342 -10.62 28.36 -2.92
CA ARG A 342 -10.53 26.97 -3.40
C ARG A 342 -10.98 25.98 -2.34
N LYS A 343 -11.37 24.78 -2.79
CA LYS A 343 -11.61 23.64 -1.91
C LYS A 343 -10.28 22.96 -1.53
N PRO A 344 -10.04 22.68 -0.23
CA PRO A 344 -8.90 21.91 0.22
C PRO A 344 -8.97 20.46 -0.27
N ILE A 345 -7.80 19.83 -0.39
CA ILE A 345 -7.66 18.38 -0.55
C ILE A 345 -6.88 17.83 0.65
N ILE A 346 -7.42 16.80 1.29
CA ILE A 346 -6.77 16.08 2.36
C ILE A 346 -6.21 14.79 1.76
N VAL A 347 -4.88 14.63 1.80
CA VAL A 347 -4.18 13.48 1.21
C VAL A 347 -3.78 12.52 2.33
N ALA A 348 -4.37 11.33 2.30
CA ALA A 348 -4.22 10.31 3.34
C ALA A 348 -3.55 9.05 2.74
N PRO A 349 -2.20 9.00 2.72
CA PRO A 349 -1.44 7.87 2.23
C PRO A 349 -1.13 6.83 3.32
N TYR A 350 -1.29 5.57 2.98
CA TYR A 350 -0.99 4.42 3.83
C TYR A 350 -0.29 3.32 3.02
N ASP A 351 0.53 2.51 3.66
CA ASP A 351 0.97 1.26 3.05
C ASP A 351 -0.25 0.36 2.87
N ALA A 352 -0.37 -0.27 1.70
CA ALA A 352 -1.52 -1.11 1.40
C ALA A 352 -1.60 -2.30 2.37
N GLU A 353 -0.45 -2.86 2.71
CA GLU A 353 -0.29 -4.00 3.63
C GLU A 353 -0.70 -3.64 5.07
N LEU A 354 -0.80 -2.35 5.41
CA LEU A 354 -1.46 -1.96 6.66
C LEU A 354 -2.90 -2.49 6.69
N LEU A 355 -3.60 -2.41 5.56
CA LEU A 355 -4.99 -2.82 5.44
C LEU A 355 -5.08 -4.32 5.12
N GLY A 356 -5.20 -5.11 6.19
CA GLY A 356 -5.52 -6.53 6.16
C GLY A 356 -4.40 -7.41 6.71
N HIS A 357 -3.14 -7.14 6.35
CA HIS A 357 -2.02 -7.90 6.89
C HIS A 357 -1.71 -7.47 8.33
N TRP A 358 -1.29 -6.22 8.52
CA TRP A 358 -1.00 -5.68 9.86
C TRP A 358 -2.26 -5.40 10.68
N TRP A 359 -3.25 -4.78 10.05
CA TRP A 359 -4.58 -4.54 10.63
C TRP A 359 -5.63 -5.34 9.88
N PHE A 360 -6.05 -6.46 10.46
CA PHE A 360 -6.91 -7.46 9.80
C PHE A 360 -8.23 -6.89 9.26
N GLU A 361 -8.81 -5.95 9.98
CA GLU A 361 -10.09 -5.32 9.64
C GLU A 361 -9.94 -4.07 8.77
N GLY A 362 -8.72 -3.76 8.33
CA GLY A 362 -8.42 -2.60 7.49
C GLY A 362 -9.22 -2.54 6.18
N PRO A 363 -9.39 -3.65 5.42
CA PRO A 363 -10.23 -3.67 4.23
C PRO A 363 -11.70 -3.35 4.53
N GLU A 364 -12.24 -3.86 5.65
CA GLU A 364 -13.62 -3.60 6.08
C GLU A 364 -13.79 -2.16 6.56
N TRP A 365 -12.83 -1.63 7.31
CA TRP A 365 -12.78 -0.20 7.65
C TRP A 365 -12.78 0.67 6.39
N LEU A 366 -11.97 0.33 5.38
CA LEU A 366 -11.93 1.06 4.11
C LEU A 366 -13.28 1.00 3.39
N ASN A 367 -13.92 -0.18 3.35
CA ASN A 367 -15.26 -0.35 2.79
C ASN A 367 -16.29 0.54 3.52
N PHE A 368 -16.30 0.53 4.85
CA PHE A 368 -17.20 1.39 5.64
C PHE A 368 -16.91 2.87 5.41
N LEU A 369 -15.65 3.28 5.38
CA LEU A 369 -15.25 4.66 5.15
C LEU A 369 -15.74 5.14 3.79
N ILE A 370 -15.52 4.35 2.73
CA ILE A 370 -15.96 4.70 1.37
C ILE A 370 -17.48 4.83 1.32
N ARG A 371 -18.23 3.86 1.87
CA ARG A 371 -19.70 3.89 1.87
C ARG A 371 -20.25 5.08 2.63
N LYS A 372 -19.75 5.33 3.84
CA LYS A 372 -20.15 6.49 4.65
C LYS A 372 -19.84 7.80 3.93
N THR A 373 -18.66 7.90 3.32
CA THR A 373 -18.27 9.08 2.56
C THR A 373 -19.18 9.29 1.34
N ALA A 374 -19.55 8.24 0.62
CA ALA A 374 -20.37 8.35 -0.58
C ALA A 374 -21.87 8.55 -0.30
N LEU A 375 -22.39 8.02 0.82
CA LEU A 375 -23.84 7.89 1.05
C LEU A 375 -24.38 8.73 2.21
N ASP A 376 -23.59 8.96 3.26
CA ASP A 376 -24.11 9.49 4.53
C ASP A 376 -23.90 11.01 4.69
N GLN A 377 -23.11 11.64 3.82
CA GLN A 377 -22.73 13.05 3.95
C GLN A 377 -22.52 13.76 2.59
N LYS A 378 -22.32 15.08 2.61
CA LYS A 378 -22.13 15.92 1.41
C LYS A 378 -21.01 16.97 1.56
N THR A 379 -20.21 16.89 2.59
CA THR A 379 -19.12 17.78 2.99
C THR A 379 -17.82 17.45 2.25
N VAL A 380 -17.43 16.18 2.17
CA VAL A 380 -16.17 15.73 1.58
C VAL A 380 -16.44 14.78 0.43
N ARG A 381 -15.70 14.90 -0.68
CA ARG A 381 -15.78 13.96 -1.81
C ARG A 381 -14.47 13.19 -1.97
N LEU A 382 -14.57 11.88 -2.22
CA LEU A 382 -13.44 11.07 -2.63
C LEU A 382 -12.98 11.49 -4.03
N VAL A 383 -11.68 11.73 -4.19
CA VAL A 383 -11.10 12.17 -5.46
C VAL A 383 -9.76 11.49 -5.70
N THR A 384 -9.43 11.27 -6.96
CA THR A 384 -8.04 10.97 -7.35
C THR A 384 -7.24 12.27 -7.49
N PRO A 385 -5.92 12.28 -7.25
CA PRO A 385 -5.09 13.47 -7.46
C PRO A 385 -5.19 14.02 -8.89
N LEU A 386 -5.32 13.16 -9.90
CA LEU A 386 -5.45 13.62 -11.28
C LEU A 386 -6.79 14.33 -11.53
N GLU A 387 -7.90 13.77 -11.04
CA GLU A 387 -9.21 14.45 -11.10
C GLU A 387 -9.16 15.79 -10.37
N TYR A 388 -8.54 15.84 -9.19
CA TYR A 388 -8.38 17.09 -8.45
C TYR A 388 -7.61 18.14 -9.26
N LEU A 389 -6.51 17.77 -9.92
CA LEU A 389 -5.73 18.69 -10.77
C LEU A 389 -6.50 19.15 -12.01
N HIS A 390 -7.39 18.31 -12.56
CA HIS A 390 -8.26 18.71 -13.67
C HIS A 390 -9.31 19.74 -13.23
N GLU A 391 -9.91 19.56 -12.05
CA GLU A 391 -10.89 20.49 -11.50
C GLU A 391 -10.25 21.76 -10.92
N ASN A 392 -9.00 21.67 -10.45
CA ASN A 392 -8.26 22.75 -9.79
C ASN A 392 -6.91 23.00 -10.51
N PRO A 393 -6.92 23.47 -11.77
CA PRO A 393 -5.70 23.54 -12.58
C PRO A 393 -4.73 24.63 -12.13
N ARG A 394 -5.15 25.57 -11.27
CA ARG A 394 -4.32 26.67 -10.76
C ARG A 394 -3.75 26.30 -9.40
N CYS A 395 -2.45 26.04 -9.35
CA CYS A 395 -1.72 25.80 -8.11
C CYS A 395 -0.51 26.73 -8.01
N GLN A 396 -0.10 27.03 -6.78
CA GLN A 396 1.07 27.87 -6.52
C GLN A 396 2.32 27.18 -7.08
N VAL A 397 3.18 27.95 -7.74
CA VAL A 397 4.49 27.46 -8.16
C VAL A 397 5.45 27.54 -6.98
N SER A 398 6.02 26.42 -6.57
CA SER A 398 6.97 26.30 -5.47
C SER A 398 7.84 25.05 -5.63
N THR A 399 9.03 25.07 -5.03
CA THR A 399 9.98 23.96 -5.05
C THR A 399 9.98 23.33 -3.65
N PRO A 400 9.55 22.07 -3.48
CA PRO A 400 9.63 21.40 -2.19
C PRO A 400 11.07 21.34 -1.66
N SER A 401 11.21 21.23 -0.34
CA SER A 401 12.50 20.89 0.27
C SER A 401 12.79 19.40 0.12
N MET A 402 14.06 19.00 0.27
CA MET A 402 14.43 17.58 0.35
C MET A 402 13.72 16.94 1.54
N SER A 403 13.07 15.80 1.29
CA SER A 403 12.22 15.14 2.28
C SER A 403 12.06 13.66 1.99
N SER A 404 11.73 12.90 3.02
CA SER A 404 11.17 11.55 2.95
C SER A 404 10.06 11.43 4.00
N TRP A 405 9.23 10.40 3.91
CA TRP A 405 8.26 10.09 4.96
C TRP A 405 8.79 9.12 6.03
N GLY A 406 10.09 8.79 5.97
CA GLY A 406 10.76 7.85 6.88
C GLY A 406 11.13 8.47 8.23
N TYR A 407 11.91 7.73 9.03
CA TYR A 407 12.37 8.21 10.34
C TYR A 407 13.08 9.56 10.23
N LYS A 408 12.67 10.53 11.06
CA LYS A 408 13.12 11.94 11.05
C LYS A 408 12.89 12.72 9.75
N GLY A 409 12.24 12.13 8.74
CA GLY A 409 11.83 12.81 7.52
C GLY A 409 12.94 13.03 6.49
N HIS A 410 14.15 12.48 6.66
CA HIS A 410 15.23 12.64 5.68
C HIS A 410 15.81 11.29 5.25
N ALA A 411 17.12 11.11 5.25
CA ALA A 411 17.77 9.95 4.65
C ALA A 411 18.20 8.88 5.67
N GLU A 412 18.03 9.12 6.97
CA GLU A 412 18.66 8.39 8.07
C GLU A 412 18.30 6.90 8.12
N VAL A 413 17.13 6.52 7.62
CA VAL A 413 16.76 5.09 7.50
C VAL A 413 17.67 4.38 6.50
N TRP A 414 18.01 5.05 5.39
CA TRP A 414 18.75 4.47 4.28
C TRP A 414 20.24 4.79 4.31
N LEU A 415 20.65 5.87 4.98
CA LEU A 415 22.04 6.29 5.15
C LEU A 415 22.32 6.61 6.61
N ASP A 416 22.98 5.66 7.26
CA ASP A 416 23.54 5.76 8.60
C ASP A 416 24.81 4.90 8.67
N GLN A 417 25.59 5.03 9.75
CA GLN A 417 26.86 4.34 9.93
C GLN A 417 26.82 2.81 9.67
N PRO A 418 25.75 2.06 10.00
CA PRO A 418 25.71 0.61 9.72
C PRO A 418 25.54 0.23 8.24
N ASN A 419 25.04 1.14 7.39
CA ASN A 419 24.68 0.84 5.99
C ASN A 419 25.42 1.72 4.96
N ASP A 420 26.21 2.70 5.40
CA ASP A 420 26.94 3.63 4.52
C ASP A 420 27.90 2.94 3.53
N TRP A 421 28.46 1.79 3.93
CA TRP A 421 29.42 1.00 3.15
C TRP A 421 28.89 0.57 1.79
N ILE A 422 27.56 0.44 1.64
CA ILE A 422 26.89 -0.03 0.43
C ILE A 422 27.01 1.00 -0.71
N TYR A 423 26.94 2.30 -0.39
CA TYR A 423 26.76 3.35 -1.40
C TYR A 423 27.90 3.47 -2.39
N ARG A 424 29.16 3.33 -1.94
CA ARG A 424 30.32 3.34 -2.86
C ARG A 424 30.22 2.24 -3.92
N HIS A 425 29.66 1.09 -3.55
CA HIS A 425 29.48 -0.04 -4.47
C HIS A 425 28.32 0.22 -5.42
N LEU A 426 27.20 0.76 -4.92
CA LEU A 426 26.04 1.13 -5.75
C LEU A 426 26.39 2.22 -6.76
N HIS A 427 27.10 3.26 -6.35
CA HIS A 427 27.52 4.35 -7.24
C HIS A 427 28.48 3.83 -8.31
N LYS A 428 29.47 3.02 -7.93
CA LYS A 428 30.40 2.41 -8.89
C LYS A 428 29.70 1.49 -9.89
N ALA A 429 28.73 0.71 -9.43
CA ALA A 429 27.93 -0.17 -10.30
C ALA A 429 27.08 0.66 -11.28
N ALA A 430 26.44 1.72 -10.81
CA ALA A 430 25.66 2.63 -11.66
C ALA A 430 26.52 3.26 -12.75
N ASP A 431 27.68 3.81 -12.38
CA ASP A 431 28.61 4.44 -13.34
C ASP A 431 29.11 3.44 -14.37
N ARG A 432 29.48 2.22 -13.94
CA ARG A 432 29.95 1.17 -14.85
C ARG A 432 28.85 0.71 -15.80
N MET A 433 27.62 0.56 -15.32
CA MET A 433 26.49 0.18 -16.17
C MET A 433 26.21 1.25 -17.24
N ILE A 434 26.31 2.53 -16.88
CA ILE A 434 26.13 3.64 -17.83
C ILE A 434 27.25 3.65 -18.88
N GLU A 435 28.50 3.44 -18.48
CA GLU A 435 29.63 3.32 -19.40
C GLU A 435 29.43 2.18 -20.40
N LEU A 436 29.00 1.01 -19.92
CA LEU A 436 28.72 -0.16 -20.75
C LEU A 436 27.55 0.10 -21.71
N ALA A 437 26.45 0.65 -21.24
CA ALA A 437 25.28 0.96 -22.08
C ALA A 437 25.61 1.98 -23.19
N ARG A 438 26.50 2.95 -22.92
CA ARG A 438 26.98 3.91 -23.93
C ARG A 438 27.95 3.30 -24.92
N SER A 439 28.85 2.44 -24.45
CA SER A 439 29.88 1.80 -25.29
C SER A 439 29.28 0.71 -26.18
N PHE A 440 28.20 0.07 -25.73
CA PHE A 440 27.57 -1.06 -26.41
C PHE A 440 26.05 -0.88 -26.54
N PRO A 441 25.55 0.15 -27.25
CA PRO A 441 24.12 0.46 -27.31
C PRO A 441 23.27 -0.60 -28.04
N GLY A 442 23.89 -1.43 -28.87
CA GLY A 442 23.25 -2.54 -29.58
C GLY A 442 23.38 -3.90 -28.90
N ALA A 443 23.97 -3.98 -27.70
CA ALA A 443 24.09 -5.23 -26.98
C ALA A 443 22.70 -5.74 -26.57
N SER A 444 22.38 -6.98 -26.93
CA SER A 444 21.10 -7.64 -26.63
C SER A 444 21.11 -8.45 -25.33
N GLY A 445 22.21 -8.44 -24.57
CA GLY A 445 22.43 -9.33 -23.43
C GLY A 445 23.03 -10.69 -23.84
N LEU A 446 23.18 -11.59 -22.86
CA LEU A 446 23.56 -12.99 -23.06
C LEU A 446 22.32 -13.86 -23.29
#